data_AF-A0A2X2C6I2-F1
#
_entry.id   AF-A0A2X2C6I2-F1
#
_cell.length_a   1.000
_cell.length_b   1.000
_cell.length_c   1.000
_cell.angle_alpha   90.00
_cell.angle_beta   90.00
_cell.angle_gamma   90.00
#
_symmetry.space_group_name_H-M   'P 1'
#
loop_
_entity.id
_entity.type
_entity.pdbx_description
1 polymer ?
#
loop_
_entity_poly.entity_id
_entity_poly.type
_entity_poly.pdbx_seq_one_letter_code
_entity_poly.pdbx_strand_id
1 'polypeptide(L)'
;MKNTGHLHEDLYNFARLTLLLPKTRRDTMQNSLPTQTYQSQLNEKTERLQKMMAPFNAPNVEVFSSPEQHYRMRAEFRIWHEQDALYHIMFDQETKQRIRVDQFPVASQLINQMMVALLAEIKDKPTLRHKLFQIDYLSTLSNKIIVSLLYHKKIDETWQQEATALRQTLIAQGFDVQLIGRAYKTKIMLDNDFVDEILPVAGQQMIYRQVENSFTQPNAQVNIKMLEWALSVTENSTGDLLELYCGNGNFSLALARNFKRVLATEIAKPSVHAAQYNIAMNHIDNVKIIRMSAEDFTQAMNGVREFKRLEGINLQDYQCETIFVDPPRSGLDEKTVELVKNYSRILYISCNPQTLCQNLETLIKNSQKSAS
;
A
#
# COMPACT_ATOMS: atom_id res chain seq x y z
N MET A 1 -41.29 -35.21 17.91
CA MET A 1 -39.90 -35.49 18.33
C MET A 1 -38.99 -35.07 17.18
N LYS A 2 -38.16 -34.04 17.43
CA LYS A 2 -37.25 -33.43 16.46
C LYS A 2 -36.11 -34.39 16.14
N ASN A 3 -35.75 -34.49 14.87
CA ASN A 3 -34.41 -34.92 14.46
C ASN A 3 -33.95 -34.01 13.33
N THR A 4 -33.34 -32.89 13.70
CA THR A 4 -32.62 -31.96 12.83
C THR A 4 -31.21 -31.87 13.40
N GLY A 5 -30.31 -32.67 12.85
CA GLY A 5 -28.91 -32.69 13.19
C GLY A 5 -28.10 -32.54 11.91
N HIS A 6 -27.18 -31.58 11.93
CA HIS A 6 -26.17 -31.25 10.91
C HIS A 6 -26.65 -30.39 9.75
N LEU A 7 -26.53 -29.07 9.96
CA LEU A 7 -26.12 -28.03 9.01
C LEU A 7 -26.07 -26.71 9.80
N HIS A 8 -25.02 -26.51 10.58
CA HIS A 8 -24.76 -25.25 11.28
C HIS A 8 -23.27 -25.15 11.59
N GLU A 9 -22.45 -24.90 10.56
CA GLU A 9 -21.07 -24.43 10.80
C GLU A 9 -20.43 -23.62 9.65
N ASP A 10 -21.18 -23.21 8.63
CA ASP A 10 -20.66 -22.38 7.54
C ASP A 10 -21.45 -21.07 7.45
N LEU A 11 -20.93 -19.98 8.04
CA LEU A 11 -21.22 -18.57 7.69
C LEU A 11 -20.71 -17.57 8.75
N TYR A 12 -19.42 -17.62 9.14
CA TYR A 12 -18.83 -16.49 9.88
C TYR A 12 -17.37 -16.28 9.50
N ASN A 13 -17.14 -15.54 8.42
CA ASN A 13 -15.83 -14.95 8.10
C ASN A 13 -16.04 -13.48 7.74
N PHE A 14 -16.11 -12.62 8.76
CA PHE A 14 -16.13 -11.16 8.58
C PHE A 14 -14.78 -10.54 8.94
N ALA A 15 -14.31 -9.70 8.02
CA ALA A 15 -13.27 -8.68 8.08
C ALA A 15 -12.43 -8.58 9.37
N ARG A 16 -11.11 -8.73 9.25
CA ARG A 16 -10.14 -8.38 10.29
C ARG A 16 -9.17 -7.34 9.76
N LEU A 17 -8.87 -6.37 10.62
CA LEU A 17 -8.30 -5.10 10.22
C LEU A 17 -6.87 -4.92 10.74
N THR A 18 -5.94 -4.56 9.86
CA THR A 18 -4.60 -4.11 10.27
C THR A 18 -4.62 -2.61 10.52
N LEU A 19 -4.53 -2.21 11.79
CA LEU A 19 -4.54 -0.81 12.22
C LEU A 19 -3.21 -0.10 11.93
N LEU A 20 -3.19 0.76 10.92
CA LEU A 20 -2.14 1.78 10.76
C LEU A 20 -2.47 3.02 11.60
N LEU A 21 -1.44 3.54 12.30
CA LEU A 21 -1.46 4.59 13.33
C LEU A 21 -2.27 5.86 12.97
N PRO A 22 -2.96 6.49 13.95
CA PRO A 22 -2.98 7.94 14.02
C PRO A 22 -2.59 8.55 15.39
N LYS A 23 -1.93 9.71 15.28
CA LYS A 23 -1.77 10.89 16.17
C LYS A 23 -1.45 10.67 17.66
N THR A 24 -0.18 10.91 18.02
CA THR A 24 0.25 11.28 19.38
C THR A 24 0.41 12.79 19.52
N ARG A 25 -0.08 13.35 20.63
CA ARG A 25 0.04 14.77 21.05
C ARG A 25 1.29 14.97 21.92
N ARG A 26 2.06 16.04 21.60
CA ARG A 26 2.85 16.97 22.47
C ARG A 26 3.90 16.34 23.42
N ASP A 27 5.11 16.84 23.62
CA ASP A 27 5.64 18.21 23.68
C ASP A 27 7.13 18.23 23.23
N THR A 28 7.59 19.37 22.70
CA THR A 28 9.01 19.82 22.65
C THR A 28 10.08 18.92 21.99
N MET A 29 10.53 19.37 20.80
CA MET A 29 11.89 19.26 20.25
C MET A 29 12.76 18.06 20.65
N GLN A 30 12.53 16.92 20.02
CA GLN A 30 13.59 15.96 19.63
C GLN A 30 13.01 15.04 18.55
N ASN A 31 13.81 14.68 17.54
CA ASN A 31 13.48 13.67 16.52
C ASN A 31 13.41 12.23 17.11
N SER A 32 12.97 12.08 18.36
CA SER A 32 12.86 10.81 19.07
C SER A 32 11.44 10.26 18.94
N LEU A 33 11.35 9.04 18.42
CA LEU A 33 10.10 8.27 18.52
C LEU A 33 9.89 7.85 19.98
N PRO A 34 8.69 8.01 20.56
CA PRO A 34 8.42 7.59 21.93
C PRO A 34 8.23 6.06 21.99
N THR A 35 9.27 5.30 21.66
CA THR A 35 9.26 3.83 21.58
C THR A 35 8.88 3.17 22.90
N GLN A 36 9.25 3.78 24.04
CA GLN A 36 8.86 3.33 25.38
C GLN A 36 7.34 3.24 25.57
N THR A 37 6.56 3.99 24.79
CA THR A 37 5.09 3.97 24.85
C THR A 37 4.45 3.07 23.81
N TYR A 38 5.24 2.35 23.00
CA TYR A 38 4.75 1.56 21.87
C TYR A 38 3.66 0.56 22.28
N GLN A 39 3.92 -0.25 23.31
CA GLN A 39 2.95 -1.25 23.78
C GLN A 39 1.65 -0.61 24.27
N SER A 40 1.74 0.53 24.98
CA SER A 40 0.56 1.27 25.44
C SER A 40 -0.27 1.80 24.27
N GLN A 41 0.38 2.38 23.25
CA GLN A 41 -0.29 2.82 22.03
C GLN A 41 -0.93 1.66 21.24
N LEU A 42 -0.31 0.49 21.24
CA LEU A 42 -0.85 -0.71 20.60
C LEU A 42 -2.09 -1.23 21.35
N ASN A 43 -2.04 -1.25 22.68
CA ASN A 43 -3.17 -1.64 23.54
C ASN A 43 -4.36 -0.69 23.34
N GLU A 44 -4.14 0.63 23.39
CA GLU A 44 -5.21 1.64 23.18
C GLU A 44 -5.91 1.44 21.84
N LYS A 45 -5.16 1.19 20.77
CA LYS A 45 -5.73 0.92 19.44
C LYS A 45 -6.51 -0.38 19.39
N THR A 46 -6.01 -1.42 20.05
CA THR A 46 -6.66 -2.73 20.11
C THR A 46 -7.99 -2.62 20.83
N GLU A 47 -8.01 -1.99 22.00
CA GLU A 47 -9.24 -1.71 22.77
C GLU A 47 -10.22 -0.85 21.98
N ARG A 48 -9.72 0.20 21.30
CA ARG A 48 -10.55 1.05 20.45
C ARG A 48 -11.20 0.26 19.32
N LEU A 49 -10.43 -0.60 18.63
CA LEU A 49 -10.97 -1.44 17.55
C LEU A 49 -11.98 -2.45 18.10
N GLN A 50 -11.68 -3.15 19.20
CA GLN A 50 -12.62 -4.07 19.84
C GLN A 50 -13.95 -3.40 20.17
N LYS A 51 -13.90 -2.18 20.75
CA LYS A 51 -15.11 -1.40 21.04
C LYS A 51 -15.88 -1.02 19.78
N MET A 52 -15.19 -0.61 18.71
CA MET A 52 -15.81 -0.27 17.43
C MET A 52 -16.43 -1.48 16.72
N MET A 53 -15.86 -2.67 16.92
CA MET A 53 -16.31 -3.91 16.30
C MET A 53 -17.38 -4.66 17.11
N ALA A 54 -17.58 -4.31 18.38
CA ALA A 54 -18.55 -4.96 19.27
C ALA A 54 -20.00 -5.02 18.71
N PRO A 55 -20.55 -3.99 18.05
CA PRO A 55 -21.90 -4.06 17.46
C PRO A 55 -22.06 -5.12 16.35
N PHE A 56 -20.95 -5.61 15.81
CA PHE A 56 -20.92 -6.57 14.69
C PHE A 56 -20.61 -8.00 15.15
N ASN A 57 -20.58 -8.27 16.47
CA ASN A 57 -20.21 -9.57 17.05
C ASN A 57 -18.87 -10.11 16.52
N ALA A 58 -17.90 -9.22 16.28
CA ALA A 58 -16.60 -9.62 15.78
C ALA A 58 -15.85 -10.49 16.81
N PRO A 59 -15.05 -11.48 16.34
CA PRO A 59 -14.21 -12.28 17.22
C PRO A 59 -13.10 -11.45 17.88
N ASN A 60 -12.38 -12.06 18.81
CA ASN A 60 -11.19 -11.45 19.42
C ASN A 60 -10.19 -10.99 18.34
N VAL A 61 -9.63 -9.80 18.54
CA VAL A 61 -8.68 -9.18 17.62
C VAL A 61 -7.34 -9.92 17.70
N GLU A 62 -6.85 -10.39 16.56
CA GLU A 62 -5.45 -10.78 16.39
C GLU A 62 -4.61 -9.53 16.13
N VAL A 63 -3.51 -9.39 16.87
CA VAL A 63 -2.69 -8.18 16.86
C VAL A 63 -1.32 -8.47 16.27
N PHE A 64 -0.98 -7.76 15.19
CA PHE A 64 0.31 -7.84 14.52
C PHE A 64 1.10 -6.55 14.76
N SER A 65 2.20 -6.66 15.51
CA SER A 65 3.06 -5.51 15.83
C SER A 65 3.91 -5.07 14.62
N SER A 66 4.26 -3.79 14.59
CA SER A 66 5.29 -3.22 13.73
C SER A 66 6.61 -3.18 14.50
N PRO A 67 7.77 -3.20 13.83
CA PRO A 67 9.00 -2.68 14.44
C PRO A 67 8.75 -1.27 14.98
N GLU A 68 9.38 -0.92 16.11
CA GLU A 68 9.16 0.36 16.80
C GLU A 68 9.84 1.53 16.08
N GLN A 69 10.85 1.25 15.27
CA GLN A 69 11.62 2.21 14.47
C GLN A 69 11.88 1.63 13.08
N HIS A 70 12.27 2.50 12.15
CA HIS A 70 12.71 2.15 10.79
C HIS A 70 11.71 1.31 9.97
N TYR A 71 10.44 1.40 10.30
CA TYR A 71 9.40 0.60 9.68
C TYR A 71 8.84 1.22 8.40
N ARG A 72 9.02 2.53 8.19
CA ARG A 72 8.41 3.25 7.08
C ARG A 72 9.31 3.26 5.84
N MET A 73 8.84 2.64 4.76
CA MET A 73 9.58 2.46 3.51
C MET A 73 9.44 3.61 2.51
N ARG A 74 8.62 4.62 2.83
CA ARG A 74 8.50 5.84 2.02
C ARG A 74 8.37 7.09 2.87
N ALA A 75 9.06 8.15 2.48
CA ALA A 75 9.03 9.44 3.19
C ALA A 75 9.14 10.60 2.22
N GLU A 76 8.45 11.69 2.51
CA GLU A 76 8.37 12.87 1.67
C GLU A 76 8.70 14.07 2.56
N PHE A 77 9.66 14.89 2.12
CA PHE A 77 10.15 16.01 2.91
C PHE A 77 10.20 17.26 2.07
N ARG A 78 9.75 18.40 2.63
CA ARG A 78 10.08 19.68 2.02
C ARG A 78 11.55 19.99 2.24
N ILE A 79 12.12 20.76 1.31
CA ILE A 79 13.49 21.22 1.39
C ILE A 79 13.50 22.70 1.69
N TRP A 80 14.22 23.06 2.75
CA TRP A 80 14.41 24.44 3.16
C TRP A 80 15.80 24.91 2.77
N HIS A 81 15.86 26.16 2.29
CA HIS A 81 17.09 26.84 1.88
C HIS A 81 17.31 27.99 2.85
N GLU A 82 18.46 28.01 3.51
CA GLU A 82 18.83 29.05 4.44
C GLU A 82 20.29 29.44 4.18
N GLN A 83 20.48 30.56 3.47
CA GLN A 83 21.79 30.98 2.97
C GLN A 83 22.45 29.85 2.15
N ASP A 84 23.53 29.25 2.66
CA ASP A 84 24.24 28.13 2.04
C ASP A 84 23.77 26.77 2.57
N ALA A 85 22.96 26.74 3.64
CA ALA A 85 22.40 25.51 4.17
C ALA A 85 21.24 24.99 3.31
N LEU A 86 21.12 23.67 3.31
CA LEU A 86 20.06 22.91 2.66
C LEU A 86 19.68 21.76 3.58
N TYR A 87 18.42 21.67 4.01
CA TYR A 87 17.97 20.63 4.93
C TYR A 87 16.50 20.23 4.72
N HIS A 88 16.17 19.01 5.13
CA HIS A 88 14.79 18.53 5.14
C HIS A 88 14.00 19.22 6.25
N ILE A 89 12.73 19.50 5.97
CA ILE A 89 11.77 19.95 6.96
C ILE A 89 10.46 19.16 6.86
N MET A 90 9.79 19.06 8.00
CA MET A 90 8.39 18.71 8.10
C MET A 90 7.61 19.87 8.73
N PHE A 91 6.29 19.79 8.69
CA PHE A 91 5.43 20.76 9.37
C PHE A 91 4.78 20.12 10.57
N ASP A 92 4.80 20.84 11.69
CA ASP A 92 3.96 20.51 12.83
C ASP A 92 2.48 20.55 12.41
N GLN A 93 1.72 19.53 12.81
CA GLN A 93 0.35 19.38 12.32
C GLN A 93 -0.61 20.44 12.89
N GLU A 94 -0.37 20.91 14.12
CA GLU A 94 -1.23 21.85 14.83
C GLU A 94 -0.83 23.30 14.50
N THR A 95 0.43 23.64 14.74
CA THR A 95 0.99 24.99 14.65
C THR A 95 1.43 25.38 13.23
N LYS A 96 1.58 24.41 12.32
CA LYS A 96 2.15 24.57 10.98
C LYS A 96 3.59 25.10 10.96
N GLN A 97 4.28 25.10 12.11
CA GLN A 97 5.68 25.50 12.19
C GLN A 97 6.57 24.49 11.48
N ARG A 98 7.70 24.98 10.95
CA ARG A 98 8.71 24.17 10.27
C ARG A 98 9.58 23.49 11.31
N ILE A 99 9.76 22.19 11.16
CA ILE A 99 10.64 21.37 12.00
C ILE A 99 11.75 20.87 11.09
N ARG A 100 13.01 21.23 11.40
CA ARG A 100 14.18 20.68 10.71
C ARG A 100 14.33 19.19 11.05
N VAL A 101 14.60 18.38 10.03
CA VAL A 101 14.70 16.93 10.13
C VAL A 101 16.04 16.46 9.57
N ASP A 102 17.06 16.35 10.43
CA ASP A 102 18.35 15.79 10.01
C ASP A 102 18.35 14.26 10.03
N GLN A 103 17.49 13.66 10.86
CA GLN A 103 17.27 12.22 11.00
C GLN A 103 15.77 11.97 11.15
N PHE A 104 15.28 10.87 10.60
CA PHE A 104 13.89 10.47 10.69
C PHE A 104 13.77 8.98 11.05
N PRO A 105 13.87 8.62 12.35
CA PRO A 105 13.87 7.22 12.81
C PRO A 105 12.60 6.42 12.50
N VAL A 106 11.54 7.08 12.00
CA VAL A 106 10.35 6.41 11.45
C VAL A 106 10.66 5.74 10.12
N ALA A 107 11.41 6.43 9.25
CA ALA A 107 11.79 5.89 7.95
C ALA A 107 12.90 4.84 8.07
N SER A 108 12.96 3.97 7.06
CA SER A 108 13.99 2.95 6.94
C SER A 108 15.39 3.51 7.12
N GLN A 109 16.32 2.65 7.53
CA GLN A 109 17.73 3.03 7.65
C GLN A 109 18.29 3.52 6.32
N LEU A 110 17.92 2.88 5.21
CA LEU A 110 18.32 3.28 3.85
C LEU A 110 17.87 4.71 3.51
N ILE A 111 16.64 5.10 3.89
CA ILE A 111 16.18 6.49 3.70
C ILE A 111 17.02 7.46 4.53
N ASN A 112 17.30 7.14 5.80
CA ASN A 112 18.11 8.01 6.66
C ASN A 112 19.54 8.20 6.12
N GLN A 113 20.17 7.12 5.64
CA GLN A 113 21.48 7.18 5.00
C GLN A 113 21.45 8.01 3.72
N MET A 114 20.46 7.79 2.86
CA MET A 114 20.28 8.54 1.62
C MET A 114 20.00 10.03 1.86
N MET A 115 19.22 10.39 2.88
CA MET A 115 18.96 11.79 3.24
C MET A 115 20.26 12.57 3.47
N VAL A 116 21.20 11.99 4.22
CA VAL A 116 22.48 12.61 4.53
C VAL A 116 23.39 12.65 3.30
N ALA A 117 23.56 11.52 2.62
CA ALA A 117 24.42 11.40 1.46
C ALA A 117 23.99 12.34 0.32
N LEU A 118 22.69 12.35 0.00
CA LEU A 118 22.15 13.16 -1.09
C LEU A 118 22.35 14.65 -0.86
N LEU A 119 22.04 15.17 0.34
CA LEU A 119 22.19 16.60 0.62
C LEU A 119 23.65 17.04 0.56
N ALA A 120 24.59 16.21 1.04
CA ALA A 120 26.01 16.47 0.94
C ALA A 120 26.48 16.62 -0.51
N GLU A 121 25.93 15.82 -1.42
CA GLU A 121 26.30 15.81 -2.84
C GLU A 121 25.65 16.90 -3.70
N ILE A 122 24.53 17.47 -3.26
CA ILE A 122 23.80 18.49 -4.04
C ILE A 122 23.95 19.91 -3.52
N LYS A 123 24.37 20.11 -2.26
CA LYS A 123 24.40 21.45 -1.62
C LYS A 123 25.22 22.49 -2.41
N ASP A 124 26.33 22.06 -3.03
CA ASP A 124 27.24 22.96 -3.75
C ASP A 124 27.03 22.91 -5.28
N LYS A 125 25.95 22.25 -5.75
CA LYS A 125 25.63 22.11 -7.18
C LYS A 125 24.39 22.96 -7.53
N PRO A 126 24.54 24.20 -8.04
CA PRO A 126 23.41 25.10 -8.31
C PRO A 126 22.32 24.48 -9.19
N THR A 127 22.71 23.67 -10.18
CA THR A 127 21.77 22.97 -11.06
C THR A 127 20.87 22.01 -10.31
N LEU A 128 21.37 21.30 -9.29
CA LEU A 128 20.60 20.33 -8.51
C LEU A 128 19.95 20.95 -7.27
N ARG A 129 20.52 22.03 -6.72
CA ARG A 129 20.02 22.73 -5.54
C ARG A 129 18.94 23.76 -5.85
N HIS A 130 19.16 24.63 -6.83
CA HIS A 130 18.32 25.81 -7.02
C HIS A 130 16.86 25.43 -7.27
N LYS A 131 15.94 25.98 -6.46
CA LYS A 131 14.48 25.74 -6.50
C LYS A 131 14.05 24.29 -6.24
N LEU A 132 14.93 23.43 -5.72
CA LEU A 132 14.53 22.14 -5.15
C LEU A 132 13.66 22.39 -3.91
N PHE A 133 12.42 21.97 -3.90
CA PHE A 133 11.49 22.29 -2.80
C PHE A 133 11.01 21.05 -2.03
N GLN A 134 11.18 19.85 -2.59
CA GLN A 134 10.75 18.61 -1.97
C GLN A 134 11.61 17.45 -2.48
N ILE A 135 11.84 16.46 -1.62
CA ILE A 135 12.45 15.18 -1.98
C ILE A 135 11.55 14.06 -1.45
N ASP A 136 11.21 13.14 -2.34
CA ASP A 136 10.44 11.94 -2.02
C ASP A 136 11.35 10.72 -2.10
N TYR A 137 11.28 9.87 -1.09
CA TYR A 137 12.06 8.65 -0.96
C TYR A 137 11.13 7.44 -0.94
N LEU A 138 11.48 6.41 -1.72
CA LEU A 138 10.85 5.09 -1.70
C LEU A 138 11.94 4.03 -1.62
N SER A 139 12.11 3.41 -0.45
CA SER A 139 13.08 2.33 -0.21
C SER A 139 12.39 0.96 -0.17
N THR A 140 13.16 -0.10 -0.31
CA THR A 140 12.69 -1.49 -0.21
C THR A 140 13.45 -2.29 0.86
N LEU A 141 12.89 -3.43 1.30
CA LEU A 141 13.64 -4.43 2.08
C LEU A 141 14.73 -5.11 1.24
N SER A 142 14.59 -5.13 -0.09
CA SER A 142 15.64 -5.57 -1.04
C SER A 142 16.80 -4.56 -1.20
N ASN A 143 16.87 -3.53 -0.35
CA ASN A 143 17.94 -2.52 -0.30
C ASN A 143 18.08 -1.66 -1.56
N LYS A 144 16.96 -1.37 -2.24
CA LYS A 144 16.89 -0.45 -3.38
C LYS A 144 16.16 0.82 -2.98
N ILE A 145 16.44 1.93 -3.65
CA ILE A 145 15.78 3.21 -3.36
C ILE A 145 15.52 4.05 -4.61
N ILE A 146 14.34 4.67 -4.69
CA ILE A 146 14.03 5.75 -5.63
C ILE A 146 14.04 7.07 -4.87
N VAL A 147 14.70 8.07 -5.45
CA VAL A 147 14.70 9.45 -4.96
C VAL A 147 14.13 10.36 -6.03
N SER A 148 12.99 10.99 -5.74
CA SER A 148 12.40 12.01 -6.60
C SER A 148 12.78 13.41 -6.09
N LEU A 149 13.45 14.19 -6.94
CA LEU A 149 13.84 15.58 -6.70
C LEU A 149 12.82 16.52 -7.37
N LEU A 150 12.06 17.28 -6.58
CA LEU A 150 10.96 18.13 -7.07
C LEU A 150 11.33 19.62 -7.09
N TYR A 151 11.11 20.27 -8.23
CA TYR A 151 11.60 21.62 -8.52
C TYR A 151 10.51 22.64 -8.85
N HIS A 152 10.69 23.88 -8.38
CA HIS A 152 9.98 25.08 -8.84
C HIS A 152 10.78 25.82 -9.93
N LYS A 153 11.34 25.05 -10.86
CA LYS A 153 12.01 25.54 -12.07
C LYS A 153 11.86 24.52 -13.18
N LYS A 154 12.12 24.91 -14.43
CA LYS A 154 12.32 23.94 -15.51
C LYS A 154 13.58 23.11 -15.22
N ILE A 155 13.51 21.83 -15.55
CA ILE A 155 14.65 20.91 -15.58
C ILE A 155 14.85 20.48 -17.03
N ASP A 156 16.10 20.38 -17.44
CA ASP A 156 16.51 20.20 -18.84
C ASP A 156 17.68 19.20 -18.93
N GLU A 157 18.32 19.13 -20.10
CA GLU A 157 19.47 18.25 -20.34
C GLU A 157 20.65 18.54 -19.41
N THR A 158 20.85 19.80 -19.02
CA THR A 158 21.91 20.18 -18.06
C THR A 158 21.62 19.56 -16.69
N TRP A 159 20.36 19.64 -16.24
CA TRP A 159 19.93 18.96 -15.02
C TRP A 159 20.12 17.44 -15.12
N GLN A 160 19.78 16.84 -16.26
CA GLN A 160 19.89 15.40 -16.46
C GLN A 160 21.35 14.91 -16.42
N GLN A 161 22.28 15.66 -17.02
CA GLN A 161 23.72 15.34 -16.97
C GLN A 161 24.25 15.38 -15.53
N GLU A 162 23.97 16.45 -14.80
CA GLU A 162 24.36 16.60 -13.38
C GLU A 162 23.72 15.53 -12.48
N ALA A 163 22.44 15.21 -12.71
CA ALA A 163 21.74 14.15 -11.99
C ALA A 163 22.32 12.76 -12.31
N THR A 164 22.79 12.53 -13.53
CA THR A 164 23.48 11.29 -13.92
C THR A 164 24.81 11.15 -13.18
N ALA A 165 25.62 12.21 -13.11
CA ALA A 165 26.84 12.22 -12.32
C ALA A 165 26.56 12.01 -10.83
N LEU A 166 25.54 12.68 -10.27
CA LEU A 166 25.09 12.46 -8.89
C LEU A 166 24.73 11.00 -8.63
N ARG A 167 23.95 10.37 -9.52
CA ARG A 167 23.57 8.96 -9.38
C ARG A 167 24.81 8.05 -9.34
N GLN A 168 25.78 8.29 -10.22
CA GLN A 168 27.04 7.53 -10.22
C GLN A 168 27.81 7.69 -8.91
N THR A 169 27.89 8.91 -8.37
CA THR A 169 28.52 9.14 -7.06
C THR A 169 27.80 8.38 -5.95
N LEU A 170 26.47 8.39 -5.91
CA LEU A 170 25.70 7.65 -4.91
C LEU A 170 25.87 6.13 -5.06
N ILE A 171 25.93 5.61 -6.29
CA ILE A 171 26.24 4.19 -6.55
C ILE A 171 27.65 3.85 -6.04
N ALA A 172 28.63 4.73 -6.25
CA ALA A 172 30.00 4.54 -5.74
C ALA A 172 30.06 4.56 -4.20
N GLN A 173 29.09 5.20 -3.53
CA GLN A 173 28.90 5.15 -2.07
C GLN A 173 28.15 3.90 -1.59
N GLY A 174 27.74 3.00 -2.50
CA GLY A 174 27.10 1.72 -2.19
C GLY A 174 25.57 1.71 -2.27
N PHE A 175 24.93 2.77 -2.80
CA PHE A 175 23.48 2.80 -2.95
C PHE A 175 23.02 2.18 -4.28
N ASP A 176 22.05 1.25 -4.24
CA ASP A 176 21.26 0.88 -5.42
C ASP A 176 20.12 1.89 -5.59
N VAL A 177 20.40 2.98 -6.30
CA VAL A 177 19.53 4.17 -6.38
C VAL A 177 19.06 4.47 -7.80
N GLN A 178 17.78 4.82 -7.90
CA GLN A 178 17.17 5.50 -9.05
C GLN A 178 16.89 6.96 -8.70
N LEU A 179 17.17 7.87 -9.65
CA LEU A 179 16.87 9.30 -9.50
C LEU A 179 15.80 9.74 -10.51
N ILE A 180 14.86 10.53 -10.04
CA ILE A 180 13.81 11.12 -10.86
C ILE A 180 13.78 12.64 -10.61
N GLY A 181 13.82 13.42 -11.69
CA GLY A 181 13.59 14.86 -11.66
C GLY A 181 12.14 15.16 -11.98
N ARG A 182 11.51 16.00 -11.16
CA ARG A 182 10.14 16.46 -11.39
C ARG A 182 10.05 17.97 -11.37
N ALA A 183 9.35 18.50 -12.36
CA ALA A 183 8.92 19.89 -12.41
C ALA A 183 7.50 19.96 -12.99
N TYR A 184 6.94 21.16 -13.13
CA TYR A 184 5.63 21.32 -13.75
C TYR A 184 5.56 20.62 -15.12
N LYS A 185 4.64 19.66 -15.26
CA LYS A 185 4.45 18.80 -16.45
C LYS A 185 5.71 18.07 -16.95
N THR A 186 6.75 17.97 -16.14
CA THR A 186 8.04 17.37 -16.54
C THR A 186 8.41 16.25 -15.57
N LYS A 187 8.74 15.08 -16.12
CA LYS A 187 9.31 13.93 -15.40
C LYS A 187 10.52 13.45 -16.20
N ILE A 188 11.71 13.54 -15.61
CA ILE A 188 12.94 12.96 -16.17
C ILE A 188 13.32 11.80 -15.25
N MET A 189 13.26 10.58 -15.75
CA MET A 189 13.78 9.39 -15.08
C MET A 189 15.11 9.04 -15.75
N LEU A 190 16.17 8.83 -14.97
CA LEU A 190 17.50 8.59 -15.55
C LEU A 190 17.60 7.22 -16.25
N ASP A 191 16.94 6.22 -15.69
CA ASP A 191 16.92 4.85 -16.21
C ASP A 191 15.48 4.34 -16.19
N ASN A 192 14.89 4.21 -15.00
CA ASN A 192 13.50 3.83 -14.83
C ASN A 192 12.88 4.51 -13.59
N ASP A 193 11.58 4.29 -13.38
CA ASP A 193 10.81 4.88 -12.29
C ASP A 193 10.29 3.84 -11.30
N PHE A 194 10.97 2.71 -11.17
CA PHE A 194 10.55 1.62 -10.29
C PHE A 194 11.73 0.98 -9.54
N VAL A 195 11.40 0.25 -8.48
CA VAL A 195 12.32 -0.66 -7.77
C VAL A 195 11.61 -1.98 -7.50
N ASP A 196 12.36 -3.07 -7.47
CA ASP A 196 11.81 -4.39 -7.19
C ASP A 196 12.03 -4.72 -5.70
N GLU A 197 10.93 -4.79 -4.96
CA GLU A 197 10.87 -5.24 -3.56
C GLU A 197 10.90 -6.77 -3.50
N ILE A 198 11.51 -7.33 -2.46
CA ILE A 198 11.53 -8.77 -2.22
C ILE A 198 11.01 -9.02 -0.81
N LEU A 199 9.86 -9.67 -0.70
CA LEU A 199 9.20 -9.96 0.57
C LEU A 199 9.20 -11.48 0.84
N PRO A 200 9.71 -11.94 1.99
CA PRO A 200 9.50 -13.33 2.42
C PRO A 200 8.06 -13.47 2.91
N VAL A 201 7.24 -14.26 2.21
CA VAL A 201 5.82 -14.47 2.52
C VAL A 201 5.54 -15.97 2.60
N ALA A 202 5.27 -16.45 3.83
CA ALA A 202 4.97 -17.85 4.11
C ALA A 202 5.99 -18.82 3.47
N GLY A 203 7.29 -18.56 3.68
CA GLY A 203 8.39 -19.41 3.21
C GLY A 203 8.85 -19.19 1.76
N GLN A 204 8.20 -18.33 0.99
CA GLN A 204 8.58 -18.01 -0.40
C GLN A 204 9.00 -16.54 -0.54
N GLN A 205 10.08 -16.29 -1.29
CA GLN A 205 10.47 -14.93 -1.69
C GLN A 205 9.55 -14.46 -2.82
N MET A 206 8.85 -13.35 -2.59
CA MET A 206 7.92 -12.76 -3.55
C MET A 206 8.48 -11.43 -4.07
N ILE A 207 8.51 -11.28 -5.40
CA ILE A 207 9.00 -10.07 -6.08
C ILE A 207 7.84 -9.11 -6.34
N TYR A 208 7.98 -7.86 -5.91
CA TYR A 208 7.00 -6.81 -6.16
C TYR A 208 7.67 -5.54 -6.69
N ARG A 209 7.52 -5.28 -7.99
CA ARG A 209 7.83 -3.99 -8.59
C ARG A 209 6.96 -2.91 -7.98
N GLN A 210 7.62 -1.88 -7.49
CA GLN A 210 7.04 -0.68 -6.90
C GLN A 210 7.40 0.51 -7.79
N VAL A 211 6.39 1.12 -8.39
CA VAL A 211 6.57 2.28 -9.27
C VAL A 211 6.42 3.56 -8.46
N GLU A 212 7.28 4.53 -8.73
CA GLU A 212 7.22 5.84 -8.12
C GLU A 212 5.86 6.52 -8.34
N ASN A 213 5.36 7.21 -7.31
CA ASN A 213 4.00 7.77 -7.22
C ASN A 213 2.84 6.77 -7.33
N SER A 214 3.09 5.46 -7.43
CA SER A 214 2.07 4.44 -7.23
C SER A 214 1.95 4.08 -5.74
N PHE A 215 0.79 3.58 -5.32
CA PHE A 215 0.59 3.17 -3.93
C PHE A 215 1.37 1.88 -3.62
N THR A 216 1.99 1.86 -2.45
CA THR A 216 2.62 0.68 -1.85
C THR A 216 2.38 0.73 -0.35
N GLN A 217 2.31 -0.45 0.29
CA GLN A 217 2.16 -0.51 1.74
C GLN A 217 3.39 0.12 2.40
N PRO A 218 3.24 1.21 3.19
CA PRO A 218 4.37 1.99 3.66
C PRO A 218 5.19 1.27 4.75
N ASN A 219 4.71 0.14 5.27
CA ASN A 219 5.41 -0.67 6.25
C ASN A 219 5.52 -2.10 5.73
N ALA A 220 6.66 -2.44 5.15
CA ALA A 220 6.87 -3.74 4.50
C ALA A 220 6.79 -4.90 5.51
N GLN A 221 7.26 -4.70 6.76
CA GLN A 221 7.22 -5.72 7.80
C GLN A 221 5.78 -6.05 8.22
N VAL A 222 4.92 -5.04 8.31
CA VAL A 222 3.48 -5.25 8.54
C VAL A 222 2.80 -5.80 7.28
N ASN A 223 3.24 -5.40 6.07
CA ASN A 223 2.72 -5.96 4.82
C ASN A 223 2.92 -7.47 4.74
N ILE A 224 4.12 -7.98 5.09
CA ILE A 224 4.38 -9.43 5.17
C ILE A 224 3.34 -10.11 6.06
N LYS A 225 3.12 -9.56 7.27
CA LYS A 225 2.12 -10.11 8.21
C LYS A 225 0.70 -10.06 7.66
N MET A 226 0.33 -9.00 6.93
CA MET A 226 -0.98 -8.92 6.26
C MET A 226 -1.14 -9.97 5.17
N LEU A 227 -0.10 -10.20 4.36
CA LEU A 227 -0.10 -11.23 3.30
C LEU A 227 -0.21 -12.63 3.90
N GLU A 228 0.56 -12.93 4.95
CA GLU A 228 0.53 -14.21 5.67
C GLU A 228 -0.80 -14.43 6.38
N TRP A 229 -1.36 -13.39 6.99
CA TRP A 229 -2.69 -13.45 7.58
C TRP A 229 -3.76 -13.71 6.53
N ALA A 230 -3.73 -12.99 5.40
CA ALA A 230 -4.68 -13.17 4.30
C ALA A 230 -4.62 -14.59 3.73
N LEU A 231 -3.40 -15.14 3.58
CA LEU A 231 -3.17 -16.55 3.22
C LEU A 231 -3.78 -17.50 4.25
N SER A 232 -3.51 -17.30 5.54
CA SER A 232 -4.02 -18.17 6.60
C SER A 232 -5.56 -18.20 6.63
N VAL A 233 -6.21 -17.03 6.54
CA VAL A 233 -7.68 -17.02 6.60
C VAL A 233 -8.31 -17.63 5.35
N THR A 234 -7.62 -17.68 4.20
CA THR A 234 -8.16 -18.21 2.93
C THR A 234 -7.71 -19.64 2.59
N GLU A 235 -6.99 -20.34 3.48
CA GLU A 235 -6.37 -21.65 3.19
C GLU A 235 -7.35 -22.70 2.63
N ASN A 236 -8.59 -22.71 3.12
CA ASN A 236 -9.64 -23.66 2.70
C ASN A 236 -10.72 -23.03 1.80
N SER A 237 -10.41 -21.89 1.16
CA SER A 237 -11.35 -21.28 0.22
C SER A 237 -11.57 -22.17 -1.02
N THR A 238 -12.81 -22.19 -1.51
CA THR A 238 -13.21 -22.83 -2.76
C THR A 238 -13.37 -21.81 -3.88
N GLY A 239 -13.33 -22.29 -5.12
CA GLY A 239 -13.56 -21.46 -6.31
C GLY A 239 -12.41 -20.51 -6.66
N ASP A 240 -12.80 -19.36 -7.20
CA ASP A 240 -11.90 -18.30 -7.66
C ASP A 240 -11.97 -17.08 -6.73
N LEU A 241 -10.95 -16.21 -6.80
CA LEU A 241 -10.88 -14.94 -6.08
C LEU A 241 -11.13 -13.77 -7.03
N LEU A 242 -11.95 -12.80 -6.61
CA LEU A 242 -11.99 -11.47 -7.20
C LEU A 242 -11.31 -10.45 -6.28
N GLU A 243 -10.34 -9.69 -6.77
CA GLU A 243 -9.78 -8.53 -6.07
C GLU A 243 -10.14 -7.21 -6.76
N LEU A 244 -10.60 -6.23 -5.98
CA LEU A 244 -10.81 -4.86 -6.44
C LEU A 244 -9.66 -3.94 -6.01
N TYR A 245 -9.19 -3.10 -6.93
CA TYR A 245 -8.13 -2.11 -6.70
C TYR A 245 -6.78 -2.75 -6.32
N CYS A 246 -6.35 -3.76 -7.08
CA CYS A 246 -5.21 -4.61 -6.70
C CYS A 246 -3.83 -3.92 -6.71
N GLY A 247 -3.73 -2.69 -7.22
CA GLY A 247 -2.46 -1.98 -7.30
C GLY A 247 -1.43 -2.74 -8.13
N ASN A 248 -0.25 -3.00 -7.55
CA ASN A 248 0.79 -3.83 -8.16
C ASN A 248 0.59 -5.35 -7.95
N GLY A 249 -0.60 -5.77 -7.52
CA GLY A 249 -0.95 -7.17 -7.26
C GLY A 249 -0.52 -7.69 -5.90
N ASN A 250 -0.32 -6.83 -4.90
CA ASN A 250 0.22 -7.19 -3.58
C ASN A 250 -0.45 -8.45 -2.99
N PHE A 251 -1.79 -8.43 -2.84
CA PHE A 251 -2.55 -9.53 -2.28
C PHE A 251 -2.87 -10.62 -3.31
N SER A 252 -3.35 -10.26 -4.51
CA SER A 252 -3.65 -11.19 -5.61
C SER A 252 -2.57 -12.25 -5.82
N LEU A 253 -1.30 -11.83 -5.85
CA LEU A 253 -0.17 -12.71 -6.14
C LEU A 253 0.14 -13.64 -4.97
N ALA A 254 0.01 -13.16 -3.73
CA ALA A 254 0.18 -14.02 -2.56
C ALA A 254 -0.97 -15.02 -2.46
N LEU A 255 -2.21 -14.53 -2.56
CA LEU A 255 -3.43 -15.32 -2.44
C LEU A 255 -3.63 -16.32 -3.58
N ALA A 256 -2.96 -16.15 -4.72
CA ALA A 256 -3.00 -17.08 -5.85
C ALA A 256 -2.74 -18.56 -5.47
N ARG A 257 -2.04 -18.80 -4.35
CA ARG A 257 -1.76 -20.13 -3.78
C ARG A 257 -3.02 -20.86 -3.26
N ASN A 258 -4.05 -20.12 -2.85
CA ASN A 258 -5.23 -20.64 -2.18
C ASN A 258 -6.47 -20.72 -3.09
N PHE A 259 -6.38 -20.25 -4.34
CA PHE A 259 -7.52 -20.15 -5.25
C PHE A 259 -7.22 -20.82 -6.59
N LYS A 260 -8.26 -21.33 -7.25
CA LYS A 260 -8.12 -21.96 -8.57
C LYS A 260 -7.66 -20.94 -9.62
N ARG A 261 -8.33 -19.78 -9.67
CA ARG A 261 -7.91 -18.59 -10.42
C ARG A 261 -8.14 -17.35 -9.58
N VAL A 262 -7.38 -16.31 -9.91
CA VAL A 262 -7.56 -14.96 -9.35
C VAL A 262 -7.86 -14.01 -10.50
N LEU A 263 -8.91 -13.23 -10.34
CA LEU A 263 -9.26 -12.11 -11.18
C LEU A 263 -9.04 -10.84 -10.39
N ALA A 264 -8.25 -9.90 -10.90
CA ALA A 264 -7.91 -8.70 -10.16
C ALA A 264 -8.10 -7.46 -11.02
N THR A 265 -8.71 -6.41 -10.46
CA THR A 265 -9.03 -5.18 -11.21
C THR A 265 -8.17 -4.00 -10.74
N GLU A 266 -7.70 -3.21 -11.69
CA GLU A 266 -6.95 -1.97 -11.43
C GLU A 266 -7.12 -0.98 -12.60
N ILE A 267 -7.17 0.32 -12.34
CA ILE A 267 -7.36 1.36 -13.36
C ILE A 267 -6.03 2.01 -13.79
N ALA A 268 -5.10 2.15 -12.85
CA ALA A 268 -3.84 2.85 -13.02
C ALA A 268 -2.90 2.02 -13.90
N LYS A 269 -2.59 2.55 -15.09
CA LYS A 269 -1.70 1.88 -16.07
C LYS A 269 -0.33 1.49 -15.47
N PRO A 270 0.36 2.33 -14.68
CA PRO A 270 1.62 1.95 -14.05
C PRO A 270 1.47 0.76 -13.09
N SER A 271 0.41 0.75 -12.28
CA SER A 271 0.09 -0.35 -11.36
C SER A 271 -0.22 -1.66 -12.11
N VAL A 272 -1.02 -1.60 -13.19
CA VAL A 272 -1.29 -2.77 -14.05
C VAL A 272 -0.01 -3.35 -14.66
N HIS A 273 0.86 -2.51 -15.19
CA HIS A 273 2.15 -2.96 -15.75
C HIS A 273 3.05 -3.58 -14.66
N ALA A 274 3.08 -2.98 -13.47
CA ALA A 274 3.81 -3.54 -12.33
C ALA A 274 3.23 -4.91 -11.91
N ALA A 275 1.91 -5.04 -11.82
CA ALA A 275 1.25 -6.30 -11.49
C ALA A 275 1.53 -7.38 -12.53
N GLN A 276 1.48 -7.07 -13.82
CA GLN A 276 1.83 -8.01 -14.89
C GLN A 276 3.29 -8.46 -14.83
N TYR A 277 4.21 -7.53 -14.58
CA TYR A 277 5.62 -7.88 -14.34
C TYR A 277 5.76 -8.78 -13.12
N ASN A 278 5.07 -8.48 -12.02
CA ASN A 278 5.13 -9.26 -10.79
C ASN A 278 4.57 -10.67 -10.98
N ILE A 279 3.50 -10.85 -11.75
CA ILE A 279 2.97 -12.18 -12.12
C ILE A 279 4.06 -13.01 -12.81
N ALA A 280 4.72 -12.42 -13.82
CA ALA A 280 5.79 -13.10 -14.56
C ALA A 280 7.00 -13.43 -13.67
N MET A 281 7.44 -12.49 -12.83
CA MET A 281 8.61 -12.66 -11.96
C MET A 281 8.41 -13.67 -10.84
N ASN A 282 7.16 -13.89 -10.41
CA ASN A 282 6.83 -14.89 -9.39
C ASN A 282 6.39 -16.23 -9.99
N HIS A 283 6.40 -16.37 -11.32
CA HIS A 283 5.96 -17.57 -12.03
C HIS A 283 4.53 -18.00 -11.65
N ILE A 284 3.61 -17.04 -11.65
CA ILE A 284 2.20 -17.27 -11.29
C ILE A 284 1.37 -17.38 -12.57
N ASP A 285 0.67 -18.50 -12.74
CA ASP A 285 -0.06 -18.81 -13.98
C ASP A 285 -1.57 -18.58 -13.87
N ASN A 286 -2.10 -18.45 -12.64
CA ASN A 286 -3.54 -18.44 -12.38
C ASN A 286 -4.09 -17.05 -12.00
N VAL A 287 -3.34 -15.96 -12.20
CA VAL A 287 -3.80 -14.58 -11.95
C VAL A 287 -4.01 -13.84 -13.27
N LYS A 288 -5.17 -13.20 -13.44
CA LYS A 288 -5.43 -12.26 -14.54
C LYS A 288 -5.73 -10.86 -14.02
N ILE A 289 -5.00 -9.87 -14.54
CA ILE A 289 -5.24 -8.45 -14.27
C ILE A 289 -6.16 -7.86 -15.35
N ILE A 290 -7.27 -7.28 -14.93
CA ILE A 290 -8.21 -6.56 -15.79
C ILE A 290 -8.09 -5.06 -15.54
N ARG A 291 -7.86 -4.29 -16.60
CA ARG A 291 -7.78 -2.83 -16.50
C ARG A 291 -9.16 -2.15 -16.48
N MET A 292 -9.89 -2.27 -15.37
CA MET A 292 -11.26 -1.76 -15.21
C MET A 292 -11.50 -1.19 -13.81
N SER A 293 -12.44 -0.26 -13.70
CA SER A 293 -12.95 0.19 -12.39
C SER A 293 -13.90 -0.86 -11.80
N ALA A 294 -14.14 -0.80 -10.49
CA ALA A 294 -15.14 -1.66 -9.86
C ALA A 294 -16.55 -1.44 -10.44
N GLU A 295 -16.88 -0.20 -10.80
CA GLU A 295 -18.16 0.13 -11.45
C GLU A 295 -18.29 -0.52 -12.83
N ASP A 296 -17.29 -0.36 -13.71
CA ASP A 296 -17.31 -0.96 -15.04
C ASP A 296 -17.34 -2.49 -14.94
N PHE A 297 -16.60 -3.06 -13.98
CA PHE A 297 -16.58 -4.50 -13.73
C PHE A 297 -17.95 -5.02 -13.28
N THR A 298 -18.65 -4.28 -12.41
CA THR A 298 -20.03 -4.61 -11.99
C THR A 298 -20.98 -4.63 -13.18
N GLN A 299 -20.89 -3.63 -14.07
CA GLN A 299 -21.72 -3.58 -15.27
C GLN A 299 -21.46 -4.77 -16.20
N ALA A 300 -20.19 -5.19 -16.32
CA ALA A 300 -19.82 -6.34 -17.12
C ALA A 300 -20.36 -7.66 -16.53
N MET A 301 -20.22 -7.86 -15.21
CA MET A 301 -20.76 -9.04 -14.51
C MET A 301 -22.28 -9.15 -14.65
N ASN A 302 -22.99 -8.02 -14.58
CA ASN A 302 -24.45 -7.97 -14.70
C ASN A 302 -24.95 -8.03 -16.16
N GLY A 303 -24.06 -8.18 -17.16
CA GLY A 303 -24.44 -8.24 -18.57
C GLY A 303 -25.02 -6.92 -19.12
N VAL A 304 -24.81 -5.80 -18.42
CA VAL A 304 -25.36 -4.48 -18.81
C VAL A 304 -24.63 -3.93 -20.03
N ARG A 305 -23.33 -4.22 -20.17
CA ARG A 305 -22.49 -3.70 -21.23
C ARG A 305 -21.32 -4.63 -21.54
N GLU A 306 -21.01 -4.80 -22.82
CA GLU A 306 -19.79 -5.47 -23.27
C GLU A 306 -18.60 -4.51 -23.25
N PHE A 307 -17.46 -5.00 -22.77
CA PHE A 307 -16.22 -4.23 -22.69
C PHE A 307 -15.13 -4.91 -23.51
N LYS A 308 -14.56 -4.19 -24.49
CA LYS A 308 -13.40 -4.67 -25.27
C LYS A 308 -12.21 -5.12 -24.41
N ARG A 309 -12.06 -4.55 -23.21
CA ARG A 309 -10.98 -4.92 -22.27
C ARG A 309 -11.15 -6.31 -21.64
N LEU A 310 -12.31 -6.95 -21.84
CA LEU A 310 -12.61 -8.32 -21.45
C LEU A 310 -12.54 -9.30 -22.62
N GLU A 311 -12.08 -8.87 -23.80
CA GLU A 311 -11.93 -9.76 -24.95
C GLU A 311 -10.99 -10.93 -24.59
N GLY A 312 -11.45 -12.17 -24.77
CA GLY A 312 -10.75 -13.39 -24.34
C GLY A 312 -10.91 -13.74 -22.85
N ILE A 313 -11.72 -13.00 -22.09
CA ILE A 313 -12.09 -13.30 -20.72
C ILE A 313 -13.61 -13.42 -20.64
N ASN A 314 -14.09 -14.66 -20.55
CA ASN A 314 -15.48 -14.93 -20.25
C ASN A 314 -15.67 -14.88 -18.72
N LEU A 315 -16.26 -13.79 -18.21
CA LEU A 315 -16.46 -13.59 -16.77
C LEU A 315 -17.38 -14.67 -16.18
N GLN A 316 -18.30 -15.22 -16.97
CA GLN A 316 -19.22 -16.27 -16.55
C GLN A 316 -18.50 -17.60 -16.29
N ASP A 317 -17.29 -17.79 -16.81
CA ASP A 317 -16.47 -18.97 -16.53
C ASP A 317 -15.81 -18.89 -15.15
N TYR A 318 -15.79 -17.73 -14.49
CA TYR A 318 -15.22 -17.55 -13.16
C TYR A 318 -16.25 -17.81 -12.07
N GLN A 319 -15.88 -18.64 -11.09
CA GLN A 319 -16.69 -18.99 -9.93
C GLN A 319 -16.14 -18.27 -8.70
N CYS A 320 -16.27 -16.94 -8.69
CA CYS A 320 -15.74 -16.12 -7.61
C CYS A 320 -16.66 -16.17 -6.38
N GLU A 321 -16.32 -17.01 -5.40
CA GLU A 321 -17.03 -17.09 -4.11
C GLU A 321 -16.46 -16.11 -3.07
N THR A 322 -15.18 -15.75 -3.24
CA THR A 322 -14.47 -14.81 -2.38
C THR A 322 -14.17 -13.51 -3.13
N ILE A 323 -14.45 -12.37 -2.50
CA ILE A 323 -14.01 -11.05 -2.94
C ILE A 323 -13.04 -10.44 -1.93
N PHE A 324 -11.95 -9.86 -2.43
CA PHE A 324 -10.97 -9.10 -1.66
C PHE A 324 -11.07 -7.61 -1.99
N VAL A 325 -11.05 -6.77 -0.96
CA VAL A 325 -11.04 -5.30 -1.08
C VAL A 325 -10.06 -4.67 -0.09
N ASP A 326 -9.21 -3.77 -0.60
CA ASP A 326 -8.33 -2.87 0.18
C ASP A 326 -8.54 -1.41 -0.27
N PRO A 327 -9.68 -0.79 0.10
CA PRO A 327 -10.02 0.54 -0.38
C PRO A 327 -9.18 1.65 0.28
N PRO A 328 -9.18 2.86 -0.32
CA PRO A 328 -8.60 4.04 0.31
C PRO A 328 -9.29 4.38 1.64
N ARG A 329 -8.75 5.39 2.35
CA ARG A 329 -9.26 5.84 3.67
C ARG A 329 -10.75 6.19 3.72
N SER A 330 -11.39 6.48 2.58
CA SER A 330 -12.81 6.73 2.49
C SER A 330 -13.68 5.48 2.64
N GLY A 331 -13.09 4.27 2.59
CA GLY A 331 -13.83 3.01 2.50
C GLY A 331 -14.39 2.76 1.10
N LEU A 332 -15.30 1.80 1.00
CA LEU A 332 -16.04 1.49 -0.22
C LEU A 332 -17.17 2.50 -0.43
N ASP A 333 -17.36 2.93 -1.67
CA ASP A 333 -18.57 3.65 -2.08
C ASP A 333 -19.80 2.73 -2.10
N GLU A 334 -20.99 3.33 -2.11
CA GLU A 334 -22.27 2.61 -2.03
C GLU A 334 -22.42 1.56 -3.15
N LYS A 335 -22.04 1.88 -4.39
CA LYS A 335 -22.13 0.95 -5.51
C LYS A 335 -21.23 -0.27 -5.30
N THR A 336 -20.02 -0.05 -4.79
CA THR A 336 -19.05 -1.11 -4.52
C THR A 336 -19.51 -1.98 -3.35
N VAL A 337 -20.10 -1.40 -2.30
CA VAL A 337 -20.74 -2.18 -1.20
C VAL A 337 -21.85 -3.07 -1.75
N GLU A 338 -22.69 -2.54 -2.65
CA GLU A 338 -23.78 -3.28 -3.29
C GLU A 338 -23.30 -4.39 -4.24
N LEU A 339 -22.10 -4.28 -4.81
CA LEU A 339 -21.43 -5.37 -5.52
C LEU A 339 -20.91 -6.43 -4.54
N VAL A 340 -20.11 -5.99 -3.56
CA VAL A 340 -19.35 -6.84 -2.63
C VAL A 340 -20.27 -7.74 -1.79
N LYS A 341 -21.48 -7.26 -1.45
CA LYS A 341 -22.47 -8.05 -0.68
C LYS A 341 -22.97 -9.32 -1.40
N ASN A 342 -22.76 -9.45 -2.71
CA ASN A 342 -23.24 -10.60 -3.48
C ASN A 342 -22.28 -11.80 -3.41
N TYR A 343 -21.13 -11.64 -2.74
CA TYR A 343 -20.13 -12.69 -2.59
C TYR A 343 -20.31 -13.39 -1.24
N SER A 344 -20.18 -14.72 -1.23
CA SER A 344 -20.29 -15.55 -0.03
C SER A 344 -19.26 -15.19 1.03
N ARG A 345 -18.05 -14.82 0.58
CA ARG A 345 -16.93 -14.47 1.46
C ARG A 345 -16.32 -13.13 1.08
N ILE A 346 -16.20 -12.24 2.05
CA ILE A 346 -15.62 -10.90 1.86
C ILE A 346 -14.37 -10.78 2.73
N LEU A 347 -13.22 -10.63 2.09
CA LEU A 347 -11.96 -10.31 2.74
C LEU A 347 -11.68 -8.81 2.59
N TYR A 348 -11.84 -8.06 3.68
CA TYR A 348 -11.74 -6.60 3.69
C TYR A 348 -10.54 -6.16 4.55
N ILE A 349 -9.53 -5.55 3.92
CA ILE A 349 -8.47 -4.80 4.60
C ILE A 349 -8.77 -3.30 4.55
N SER A 350 -8.56 -2.57 5.65
CA SER A 350 -8.76 -1.13 5.69
C SER A 350 -7.76 -0.45 6.61
N CYS A 351 -7.36 0.74 6.19
CA CYS A 351 -6.51 1.65 6.96
C CYS A 351 -7.32 2.65 7.81
N ASN A 352 -8.66 2.55 7.82
CA ASN A 352 -9.57 3.42 8.55
C ASN A 352 -10.74 2.60 9.18
N PRO A 353 -10.68 2.29 10.49
CA PRO A 353 -11.72 1.47 11.12
C PRO A 353 -13.09 2.14 11.14
N GLN A 354 -13.18 3.48 11.08
CA GLN A 354 -14.47 4.19 11.09
C GLN A 354 -15.27 3.92 9.82
N THR A 355 -14.63 4.02 8.64
CA THR A 355 -15.30 3.75 7.37
C THR A 355 -15.56 2.26 7.17
N LEU A 356 -14.73 1.39 7.76
CA LEU A 356 -15.04 -0.04 7.84
C LEU A 356 -16.35 -0.28 8.59
N CYS A 357 -16.53 0.29 9.80
CA CYS A 357 -17.79 0.15 10.55
C CYS A 357 -19.00 0.59 9.70
N GLN A 358 -18.89 1.73 9.02
CA GLN A 358 -19.96 2.25 8.15
C GLN A 358 -20.29 1.28 7.01
N ASN A 359 -19.28 0.66 6.37
CA ASN A 359 -19.53 -0.36 5.35
C ASN A 359 -20.14 -1.64 5.96
N LEU A 360 -19.66 -2.08 7.14
CA LEU A 360 -20.17 -3.27 7.83
C LEU A 360 -21.64 -3.16 8.21
N GLU A 361 -22.13 -1.97 8.57
CA GLU A 361 -23.56 -1.73 8.83
C GLU A 361 -24.44 -2.14 7.65
N THR A 362 -23.99 -1.94 6.41
CA THR A 362 -24.73 -2.34 5.21
C THR A 362 -24.48 -3.81 4.85
N LEU A 363 -23.23 -4.28 4.96
CA LEU A 363 -22.85 -5.65 4.61
C LEU A 363 -23.52 -6.70 5.52
N ILE A 364 -23.70 -6.41 6.82
CA ILE A 364 -24.27 -7.36 7.79
C ILE A 364 -25.81 -7.32 7.82
N LYS A 365 -26.46 -6.18 7.51
CA LYS A 365 -27.93 -6.06 7.55
C LYS A 365 -28.67 -7.03 6.62
N ASN A 366 -28.03 -7.54 5.56
CA ASN A 366 -28.67 -8.44 4.61
C ASN A 366 -28.28 -9.91 4.77
N SER A 367 -27.18 -10.26 5.45
CA SER A 367 -26.87 -11.66 5.75
C SER A 367 -27.90 -12.31 6.68
N GLN A 368 -28.59 -11.50 7.51
CA GLN A 368 -29.72 -11.95 8.32
C GLN A 368 -31.05 -12.12 7.55
N LYS A 369 -31.20 -11.52 6.35
CA LYS A 369 -32.42 -11.70 5.52
C LYS A 369 -32.35 -12.93 4.61
N SER A 370 -31.17 -13.44 4.34
CA SER A 370 -30.96 -14.65 3.52
C SER A 370 -31.14 -15.96 4.32
N ALA A 371 -31.23 -15.87 5.65
CA ALA A 371 -31.35 -16.99 6.58
C ALA A 371 -32.76 -17.11 7.22
N SER A 372 -33.72 -16.28 6.78
CA SER A 372 -35.10 -16.24 7.28
C SER A 372 -36.10 -16.81 6.29
#